data_AF-A0A0K0L839-F1
#
_entry.id   AF-A0A0K0L839-F1
#
_cell.length_a   1.000
_cell.length_b   1.000
_cell.length_c   1.000
_cell.angle_alpha   90.00
_cell.angle_beta   90.00
_cell.angle_gamma   90.00
#
_symmetry.space_group_name_H-M   'P 1'
#
loop_
_entity.id
_entity.type
_entity.pdbx_description
1 polymer ?
#
loop_
_entity_poly.entity_id
_entity_poly.type
_entity_poly.pdbx_seq_one_letter_code
_entity_poly.pdbx_strand_id
1 'polypeptide(L)'
;YVIEGLENGLIATVTKTHHAAIDGVSGNELTVNLLDLQPEPAVIPDESGWKPDRVPTDLELVGWAMNSLARQPILGVKAARRTVEAAVSLRRRNRRPEITPPPAPFAAPRTSFNGAITPRRKFAFTQIPLDDVKMIKNALGGTVNDVVLALCSGALRTYLSDRDELPSESLVAMVPISVRTEDLKGAMGNQVSQMLVSLATSEADPVERLHTISQGTEGAKEQEKAIGAETLMNWAEFAAPAVAARAARLYSNMKLADRHRPLFNVTISNV
;
A
#
# COMPACT_ATOMS: atom_id res chain seq x y z
N TYR A 1 9.56 21.00 -9.49
CA TYR A 1 9.38 22.33 -8.90
C TYR A 1 10.48 22.53 -7.86
N VAL A 2 11.00 23.74 -7.75
CA VAL A 2 11.92 24.13 -6.68
C VAL A 2 11.16 25.06 -5.74
N ILE A 3 11.26 24.83 -4.44
CA ILE A 3 10.65 25.61 -3.37
C ILE A 3 11.78 26.28 -2.61
N GLU A 4 11.81 27.60 -2.64
CA GLU A 4 12.81 28.44 -1.99
C GLU A 4 12.21 29.15 -0.76
N GLY A 5 13.06 29.74 0.07
CA GLY A 5 12.63 30.51 1.24
C GLY A 5 12.23 29.65 2.45
N LEU A 6 12.71 28.41 2.53
CA LEU A 6 12.55 27.60 3.73
C LEU A 6 13.50 28.09 4.83
N GLU A 7 13.18 27.72 6.07
CA GLU A 7 13.99 28.05 7.24
C GLU A 7 15.45 27.58 7.05
N ASN A 8 16.40 28.34 7.61
CA ASN A 8 17.85 28.11 7.46
C ASN A 8 18.37 28.20 6.01
N GLY A 9 17.63 28.87 5.11
CA GLY A 9 18.03 29.01 3.71
C GLY A 9 17.94 27.71 2.92
N LEU A 10 17.14 26.75 3.40
CA LEU A 10 16.95 25.47 2.74
C LEU A 10 16.12 25.64 1.46
N ILE A 11 16.33 24.71 0.54
CA ILE A 11 15.61 24.60 -0.73
C ILE A 11 15.02 23.18 -0.79
N ALA A 12 13.76 23.04 -1.20
CA ALA A 12 13.15 21.74 -1.43
C ALA A 12 12.83 21.54 -2.92
N THR A 13 12.96 20.32 -3.40
CA THR A 13 12.55 19.93 -4.76
C THR A 13 11.31 19.04 -4.69
N VAL A 14 10.32 19.36 -5.54
CA VAL A 14 9.12 18.54 -5.72
C VAL A 14 9.11 17.99 -7.12
N THR A 15 9.24 16.67 -7.23
CA THR A 15 9.19 15.94 -8.49
C THR A 15 7.85 15.22 -8.61
N LYS A 16 7.19 15.38 -9.76
CA LYS A 16 5.96 14.66 -10.09
C LYS A 16 6.27 13.68 -11.21
N THR A 17 6.22 12.39 -10.90
CA THR A 17 6.46 11.33 -11.89
C THR A 17 5.24 10.44 -12.04
N HIS A 18 5.01 9.95 -13.26
CA HIS A 18 3.94 8.98 -13.51
C HIS A 18 4.36 7.61 -12.95
N HIS A 19 3.48 6.90 -12.25
CA HIS A 19 3.78 5.59 -11.64
C HIS A 19 4.21 4.50 -12.63
N ALA A 20 4.01 4.72 -13.94
CA ALA A 20 4.52 3.84 -14.98
C ALA A 20 6.04 3.95 -15.19
N ALA A 21 6.64 5.07 -14.78
CA ALA A 21 8.08 5.32 -14.91
C ALA A 21 8.84 5.01 -13.61
N ILE A 22 8.19 5.11 -12.45
CA ILE A 22 8.82 4.99 -11.13
C ILE A 22 7.83 4.35 -10.14
N ASP A 23 8.27 3.29 -9.44
CA ASP A 23 7.60 2.80 -8.23
C ASP A 23 8.19 3.43 -6.94
N GLY A 24 7.53 3.24 -5.80
CA GLY A 24 7.86 3.96 -4.56
C GLY A 24 9.30 3.78 -4.06
N VAL A 25 9.94 2.65 -4.38
CA VAL A 25 11.34 2.37 -4.01
C VAL A 25 12.29 2.85 -5.11
N SER A 26 11.92 2.67 -6.38
CA SER A 26 12.67 3.17 -7.54
C SER A 26 12.79 4.70 -7.56
N GLY A 27 11.89 5.41 -6.88
CA GLY A 27 11.96 6.88 -6.76
C GLY A 27 13.17 7.36 -5.97
N ASN A 28 13.57 6.62 -4.93
CA ASN A 28 14.79 6.91 -4.18
C ASN A 28 16.03 6.58 -5.02
N GLU A 29 16.03 5.45 -5.73
CA GLU A 29 17.13 5.09 -6.64
C GLU A 29 17.30 6.13 -7.77
N LEU A 30 16.20 6.63 -8.34
CA LEU A 30 16.25 7.68 -9.35
C LEU A 30 16.78 9.00 -8.77
N THR A 31 16.44 9.32 -7.52
CA THR A 31 16.99 10.50 -6.84
C THR A 31 18.50 10.38 -6.63
N VAL A 32 19.01 9.20 -6.29
CA VAL A 32 20.45 8.93 -6.16
C VAL A 32 21.17 8.99 -7.52
N ASN A 33 20.50 8.64 -8.61
CA ASN A 33 21.08 8.75 -9.96
C ASN A 33 21.00 10.17 -10.54
N LEU A 34 20.02 10.98 -10.11
CA LEU A 34 19.87 12.36 -10.57
C LEU A 34 20.67 13.38 -9.75
N LEU A 35 21.03 13.03 -8.51
CA LEU A 35 21.75 13.91 -7.59
C LEU A 35 23.10 13.31 -7.25
N ASP A 36 24.16 14.07 -7.49
CA ASP A 36 25.48 13.71 -7.00
C ASP A 36 25.58 13.92 -5.49
N LEU A 37 26.23 12.99 -4.79
CA LEU A 37 26.53 13.12 -3.36
C LEU A 37 27.62 14.17 -3.10
N GLN A 38 28.36 14.58 -4.14
CA GLN A 38 29.41 15.58 -4.06
C GLN A 38 29.06 16.79 -4.94
N PRO A 39 29.53 18.00 -4.59
CA PRO A 39 29.31 19.19 -5.40
C PRO A 39 29.96 19.11 -6.80
N GLU A 40 31.04 18.33 -6.93
CA GLU A 40 31.69 18.08 -8.21
C GLU A 40 31.08 16.82 -8.85
N PRO A 41 30.49 16.94 -10.06
CA PRO A 41 29.87 15.81 -10.73
C PRO A 41 30.93 14.79 -11.14
N ALA A 42 30.63 13.51 -10.95
CA ALA A 42 31.49 12.44 -11.46
C ALA A 42 31.53 12.50 -12.99
N VAL A 43 32.68 12.17 -13.59
CA VAL A 43 32.78 12.01 -15.04
C VAL A 43 32.00 10.76 -15.41
N ILE A 44 30.80 10.95 -15.96
CA ILE A 44 29.97 9.86 -16.48
C ILE A 44 30.64 9.34 -17.77
N PRO A 45 31.02 8.06 -17.85
CA PRO A 45 31.52 7.48 -19.09
C PRO A 45 30.48 7.66 -20.19
N ASP A 46 30.93 7.99 -21.40
CA ASP A 46 30.02 8.09 -22.54
C ASP A 46 29.39 6.72 -22.82
N GLU A 47 28.11 6.54 -22.47
CA GLU A 47 27.32 5.36 -22.80
C GLU A 47 26.85 5.41 -24.27
N SER A 48 27.77 5.73 -25.19
CA SER A 48 27.50 5.87 -26.63
C SER A 48 27.05 4.58 -27.33
N GLY A 49 26.70 3.54 -26.57
CA GLY A 49 26.20 2.24 -27.04
C GLY A 49 24.72 1.98 -26.74
N TRP A 50 24.03 2.85 -25.99
CA TRP A 50 22.61 2.64 -25.73
C TRP A 50 21.80 2.72 -27.03
N LYS A 51 21.14 1.62 -27.38
CA LYS A 51 20.24 1.54 -28.54
C LYS A 51 18.82 1.40 -28.02
N PRO A 52 17.91 2.33 -28.36
CA PRO A 52 16.51 2.18 -27.98
C PRO A 52 15.93 0.92 -28.62
N ASP A 53 14.99 0.30 -27.91
CA ASP A 53 14.19 -0.77 -28.48
C ASP A 53 13.44 -0.28 -29.72
N ARG A 54 13.25 -1.18 -30.69
CA ARG A 54 12.49 -0.86 -31.89
C ARG A 54 11.05 -0.54 -31.51
N VAL A 55 10.57 0.63 -31.90
CA VAL A 55 9.16 1.00 -31.74
C VAL A 55 8.30 0.02 -32.56
N PRO A 56 7.30 -0.63 -31.95
CA PRO A 56 6.44 -1.58 -32.65
C PRO A 56 5.62 -0.87 -33.74
N THR A 57 5.36 -1.56 -34.83
CA THR A 57 4.46 -1.08 -35.89
C THR A 57 2.99 -1.22 -35.49
N ASP A 58 2.09 -0.45 -36.12
CA ASP A 58 0.65 -0.52 -35.85
C ASP A 58 0.07 -1.94 -36.01
N LEU A 59 0.54 -2.69 -37.01
CA LEU A 59 0.16 -4.08 -37.24
C LEU A 59 0.63 -5.02 -36.12
N GLU A 60 1.84 -4.80 -35.59
CA GLU A 60 2.36 -5.56 -34.45
C GLU A 60 1.57 -5.24 -33.19
N LEU A 61 1.23 -3.97 -32.95
CA LEU A 61 0.37 -3.55 -31.84
C LEU A 61 -1.01 -4.21 -31.92
N VAL A 62 -1.63 -4.25 -33.10
CA VAL A 62 -2.90 -4.95 -33.33
C VAL A 62 -2.74 -6.46 -33.07
N GLY A 63 -1.67 -7.08 -33.55
CA GLY A 63 -1.37 -8.49 -33.31
C GLY A 63 -1.20 -8.80 -31.82
N TRP A 64 -0.49 -7.95 -31.08
CA TRP A 64 -0.34 -8.06 -29.63
C TRP A 64 -1.66 -7.86 -28.89
N ALA A 65 -2.48 -6.90 -29.32
CA ALA A 65 -3.80 -6.68 -28.76
C ALA A 65 -4.72 -7.90 -28.97
N MET A 66 -4.73 -8.48 -30.18
CA MET A 66 -5.51 -9.70 -30.46
C MET A 66 -5.00 -10.91 -29.66
N ASN A 67 -3.69 -11.10 -29.56
CA ASN A 67 -3.10 -12.16 -28.74
C ASN A 67 -3.43 -11.97 -27.25
N SER A 68 -3.42 -10.72 -26.77
CA SER A 68 -3.85 -10.38 -25.41
C SER A 68 -5.32 -10.75 -25.18
N LEU A 69 -6.22 -10.34 -26.08
CA LEU A 69 -7.64 -10.68 -26.04
C LEU A 69 -7.90 -12.19 -26.10
N ALA A 70 -7.19 -12.92 -26.96
CA ALA A 70 -7.33 -14.37 -27.09
C ALA A 70 -6.89 -15.12 -25.81
N ARG A 71 -5.93 -14.56 -25.06
CA ARG A 71 -5.45 -15.14 -23.79
C ARG A 71 -6.30 -14.74 -22.57
N GLN A 72 -7.13 -13.70 -22.67
CA GLN A 72 -7.95 -13.22 -21.56
C GLN A 72 -8.85 -14.30 -20.91
N PRO A 73 -9.57 -15.17 -21.67
CA PRO A 73 -10.40 -16.20 -21.05
C PRO A 73 -9.58 -17.20 -20.23
N ILE A 74 -8.40 -17.59 -20.71
CA ILE A 74 -7.49 -18.51 -20.02
C ILE A 74 -6.97 -17.87 -18.74
N LEU A 75 -6.55 -16.60 -18.80
CA LEU A 75 -6.13 -15.84 -17.64
C LEU A 75 -7.27 -15.71 -16.61
N GLY A 76 -8.51 -15.51 -17.07
CA GLY A 76 -9.69 -15.43 -16.21
C GLY A 76 -10.00 -16.73 -15.47
N VAL A 77 -9.95 -17.87 -16.16
CA VAL A 77 -10.13 -19.19 -15.53
C VAL A 77 -9.02 -19.47 -14.51
N LYS A 78 -7.77 -19.14 -14.84
CA LYS A 78 -6.63 -19.29 -13.92
C LYS A 78 -6.79 -18.40 -12.67
N ALA A 79 -7.19 -17.14 -12.85
CA ALA A 79 -7.44 -16.21 -11.76
C ALA A 79 -8.59 -16.68 -10.85
N ALA A 80 -9.70 -17.15 -11.43
CA ALA A 80 -10.83 -17.68 -10.68
C ALA A 80 -10.45 -18.92 -9.85
N ARG A 81 -9.73 -19.88 -10.43
CA ARG A 81 -9.25 -21.07 -9.73
C ARG A 81 -8.33 -20.70 -8.55
N ARG A 82 -7.35 -19.82 -8.78
CA ARG A 82 -6.44 -19.37 -7.72
C ARG A 82 -7.18 -18.61 -6.61
N THR A 83 -8.21 -17.83 -6.95
CA THR A 83 -9.06 -17.15 -5.97
C THR A 83 -9.79 -18.16 -5.07
N VAL A 84 -10.31 -19.24 -5.64
CA VAL A 84 -10.94 -20.32 -4.88
C VAL A 84 -9.93 -21.03 -3.98
N GLU A 85 -8.73 -21.34 -4.50
CA GLU A 85 -7.64 -21.95 -3.71
C GLU A 85 -7.18 -21.05 -2.55
N ALA A 86 -7.06 -19.74 -2.79
CA ALA A 86 -6.79 -18.73 -1.77
C ALA A 86 -7.92 -18.67 -0.72
N ALA A 87 -9.18 -18.66 -1.13
CA ALA A 87 -10.32 -18.66 -0.20
C ALA A 87 -10.36 -19.92 0.68
N VAL A 88 -10.06 -21.09 0.11
CA VAL A 88 -10.01 -22.36 0.85
C VAL A 88 -8.83 -22.40 1.83
N SER A 89 -7.64 -21.95 1.41
CA SER A 89 -6.45 -21.91 2.28
C SER A 89 -6.63 -20.92 3.43
N LEU A 90 -7.18 -19.74 3.17
CA LEU A 90 -7.60 -18.77 4.19
C LEU A 90 -8.58 -19.38 5.19
N ARG A 91 -9.64 -20.04 4.72
CA ARG A 91 -10.64 -20.67 5.59
C ARG A 91 -10.05 -21.79 6.46
N ARG A 92 -9.10 -22.57 5.94
CA ARG A 92 -8.42 -23.61 6.71
C ARG A 92 -7.45 -23.02 7.74
N ARG A 93 -6.78 -21.92 7.41
CA ARG A 93 -5.81 -21.26 8.29
C ARG A 93 -6.48 -20.48 9.41
N ASN A 94 -7.57 -19.77 9.14
CA ASN A 94 -8.39 -19.07 10.14
C ASN A 94 -9.08 -20.01 11.15
N ARG A 95 -8.97 -21.33 10.96
CA ARG A 95 -9.40 -22.34 11.94
C ARG A 95 -8.30 -22.76 12.91
N ARG A 96 -7.06 -22.30 12.74
CA ARG A 96 -5.97 -22.56 13.69
C ARG A 96 -6.10 -21.59 14.87
N PRO A 97 -6.15 -22.09 16.12
CA PRO A 97 -6.39 -21.26 17.30
C PRO A 97 -5.24 -20.32 17.67
N GLU A 98 -4.04 -20.55 17.11
CA GLU A 98 -2.81 -19.82 17.48
C GLU A 98 -2.57 -18.53 16.66
N ILE A 99 -3.38 -18.24 15.64
CA ILE A 99 -3.17 -17.10 14.72
C ILE A 99 -4.38 -16.18 14.77
N THR A 100 -4.17 -14.91 15.13
CA THR A 100 -5.20 -13.87 14.95
C THR A 100 -5.36 -13.58 13.46
N PRO A 101 -6.51 -13.90 12.84
CA PRO A 101 -6.69 -13.67 11.41
C PRO A 101 -6.81 -12.16 11.13
N PRO A 102 -6.32 -11.68 9.98
CA PRO A 102 -6.53 -10.30 9.58
C PRO A 102 -8.03 -10.04 9.33
N PRO A 103 -8.45 -8.76 9.37
CA PRO A 103 -9.84 -8.39 9.11
C PRO A 103 -10.36 -8.95 7.79
N ALA A 104 -11.59 -9.45 7.81
CA ALA A 104 -12.22 -9.95 6.59
C ALA A 104 -12.40 -8.81 5.57
N PRO A 105 -12.26 -9.10 4.25
CA PRO A 105 -12.55 -8.11 3.23
C PRO A 105 -13.96 -7.55 3.38
N PHE A 106 -14.10 -6.24 3.21
CA PHE A 106 -15.38 -5.52 3.36
C PHE A 106 -16.01 -5.62 4.76
N ALA A 107 -15.23 -5.91 5.80
CA ALA A 107 -15.70 -5.89 7.19
C ALA A 107 -15.41 -4.57 7.92
N ALA A 108 -14.74 -3.60 7.30
CA ALA A 108 -14.46 -2.33 7.95
C ALA A 108 -15.78 -1.57 8.24
N PRO A 109 -15.93 -0.94 9.42
CA PRO A 109 -17.10 -0.11 9.72
C PRO A 109 -17.11 1.13 8.82
N ARG A 110 -18.29 1.69 8.55
CA ARG A 110 -18.40 2.92 7.76
C ARG A 110 -18.16 4.13 8.65
N THR A 111 -17.31 5.03 8.19
CA THR A 111 -17.05 6.34 8.81
C THR A 111 -16.99 7.42 7.72
N SER A 112 -16.82 8.67 8.12
CA SER A 112 -16.68 9.86 7.29
C SER A 112 -15.40 9.81 6.44
N PHE A 113 -14.46 8.94 6.78
CA PHE A 113 -13.28 8.63 5.95
C PHE A 113 -13.59 7.80 4.71
N ASN A 114 -14.77 7.16 4.63
CA ASN A 114 -15.11 6.21 3.56
C ASN A 114 -16.01 6.79 2.46
N GLY A 115 -16.22 8.11 2.45
CA GLY A 115 -16.99 8.79 1.41
C GLY A 115 -16.25 8.87 0.06
N ALA A 116 -16.99 9.18 -1.00
CA ALA A 116 -16.40 9.40 -2.33
C ALA A 116 -15.33 10.51 -2.31
N ILE A 117 -14.16 10.22 -2.89
CA ILE A 117 -13.03 11.15 -2.95
C ILE A 117 -13.39 12.35 -3.84
N THR A 118 -13.27 13.56 -3.30
CA THR A 118 -13.42 14.82 -4.05
C THR A 118 -12.06 15.37 -4.48
N PRO A 119 -11.94 16.44 -5.28
CA PRO A 119 -10.66 17.09 -5.55
C PRO A 119 -10.05 17.82 -4.34
N ARG A 120 -10.82 18.07 -3.28
CA ARG A 120 -10.34 18.79 -2.08
C ARG A 120 -9.36 17.90 -1.31
N ARG A 121 -8.20 18.46 -0.95
CA ARG A 121 -7.17 17.81 -0.14
C ARG A 121 -6.91 18.67 1.10
N LYS A 122 -6.71 18.01 2.24
CA LYS A 122 -6.26 18.62 3.48
C LYS A 122 -5.03 17.87 3.95
N PHE A 123 -4.05 18.60 4.45
CA PHE A 123 -2.81 18.05 4.98
C PHE A 123 -2.61 18.60 6.39
N ALA A 124 -2.10 17.75 7.27
CA ALA A 124 -1.70 18.10 8.63
C ALA A 124 -0.40 17.38 8.92
N PHE A 125 0.45 18.02 9.72
CA PHE A 125 1.77 17.50 10.07
C PHE A 125 1.94 17.58 11.58
N THR A 126 2.67 16.61 12.12
CA THR A 126 3.12 16.61 13.51
C THR A 126 4.50 15.97 13.57
N GLN A 127 5.24 16.24 14.63
CA GLN A 127 6.55 15.67 14.88
C GLN A 127 6.54 14.97 16.24
N ILE A 128 7.11 13.77 16.28
CA ILE A 128 7.25 12.98 17.50
C ILE A 128 8.70 12.50 17.55
N PRO A 129 9.41 12.64 18.69
CA PRO A 129 10.77 12.13 18.82
C PRO A 129 10.80 10.62 18.58
N LEU A 130 11.71 10.17 17.70
CA LEU A 130 11.89 8.74 17.43
C LEU A 130 12.33 7.97 18.68
N ASP A 131 13.07 8.64 19.57
CA ASP A 131 13.54 8.03 20.82
C ASP A 131 12.38 7.69 21.75
N ASP A 132 11.32 8.51 21.79
CA ASP A 132 10.10 8.20 22.56
C ASP A 132 9.38 6.98 21.97
N VAL A 133 9.28 6.91 20.64
CA VAL A 133 8.68 5.75 19.95
C VAL A 133 9.47 4.47 20.23
N LYS A 134 10.80 4.55 20.19
CA LYS A 134 11.69 3.42 20.53
C LYS A 134 11.59 3.05 22.00
N MET A 135 11.46 4.03 22.90
CA MET A 135 11.29 3.79 24.34
C MET A 135 10.01 2.98 24.59
N ILE A 136 8.88 3.38 24.00
CA ILE A 136 7.61 2.66 24.10
C ILE A 136 7.75 1.23 23.56
N LYS A 137 8.30 1.08 22.36
CA LYS A 137 8.54 -0.24 21.75
C LYS A 137 9.41 -1.13 22.65
N ASN A 138 10.49 -0.60 23.21
CA ASN A 138 11.39 -1.37 24.06
C ASN A 138 10.75 -1.76 25.40
N ALA A 139 9.86 -0.92 25.94
CA ALA A 139 9.17 -1.18 27.20
C ALA A 139 8.00 -2.17 27.05
N LEU A 140 7.24 -2.09 25.95
CA LEU A 140 5.98 -2.83 25.76
C LEU A 140 6.07 -3.98 24.74
N GLY A 141 7.18 -4.10 24.02
CA GLY A 141 7.36 -5.07 22.94
C GLY A 141 6.86 -4.58 21.58
N GLY A 142 6.89 -5.48 20.58
CA GLY A 142 6.49 -5.17 19.20
C GLY A 142 7.56 -4.40 18.41
N THR A 143 7.12 -3.75 17.34
CA THR A 143 7.97 -2.98 16.41
C THR A 143 7.66 -1.49 16.45
N VAL A 144 8.57 -0.67 15.91
CA VAL A 144 8.36 0.78 15.74
C VAL A 144 7.06 1.06 14.98
N ASN A 145 6.76 0.24 13.97
CA ASN A 145 5.55 0.39 13.17
C ASN A 145 4.27 0.08 13.97
N ASP A 146 4.33 -0.87 14.91
CA ASP A 146 3.17 -1.18 15.76
C ASP A 146 2.87 0.00 16.70
N VAL A 147 3.90 0.64 17.24
CA VAL A 147 3.75 1.88 18.03
C VAL A 147 3.15 3.01 17.18
N VAL A 148 3.63 3.22 15.95
CA VAL A 148 3.07 4.22 15.03
C VAL A 148 1.60 3.91 14.70
N LEU A 149 1.25 2.65 14.44
CA LEU A 149 -0.13 2.23 14.20
C LEU A 149 -1.01 2.48 15.43
N ALA A 150 -0.52 2.20 16.64
CA ALA A 150 -1.23 2.45 17.90
C ALA A 150 -1.46 3.96 18.14
N LEU A 151 -0.47 4.80 17.83
CA LEU A 151 -0.60 6.26 17.90
C LEU A 151 -1.65 6.77 16.90
N CYS A 152 -1.58 6.34 15.63
CA CYS A 152 -2.58 6.68 14.62
C CYS A 152 -3.98 6.20 15.03
N SER A 153 -4.09 4.99 15.57
CA SER A 153 -5.35 4.44 16.08
C SER A 153 -5.92 5.29 17.21
N GLY A 154 -5.10 5.69 18.18
CA GLY A 154 -5.51 6.58 19.26
C GLY A 154 -6.02 7.93 18.74
N ALA A 155 -5.28 8.55 17.82
CA ALA A 155 -5.69 9.81 17.21
C ALA A 155 -7.02 9.69 16.43
N LEU A 156 -7.19 8.62 15.64
CA LEU A 156 -8.44 8.34 14.92
C LEU A 156 -9.60 8.08 15.87
N ARG A 157 -9.35 7.33 16.95
CA ARG A 157 -10.34 7.05 17.99
C ARG A 157 -10.83 8.36 18.63
N THR A 158 -9.91 9.22 19.08
CA THR A 158 -10.27 10.52 19.67
C THR A 158 -11.03 11.37 18.66
N TYR A 159 -10.50 11.50 17.43
CA TYR A 159 -11.15 12.29 16.38
C TYR A 159 -12.59 11.87 16.07
N LEU A 160 -12.85 10.56 15.98
CA LEU A 160 -14.20 10.04 15.72
C LEU A 160 -15.08 10.15 16.97
N SER A 161 -14.53 9.94 18.17
CA SER A 161 -15.26 10.07 19.43
C SER A 161 -15.74 11.51 19.65
N ASP A 162 -14.89 12.52 19.38
CA ASP A 162 -15.23 13.94 19.50
C ASP A 162 -16.35 14.39 18.54
N ARG A 163 -16.74 13.52 17.60
CA ARG A 163 -17.73 13.76 16.56
C ARG A 163 -18.95 12.84 16.69
N ASP A 164 -19.04 12.09 17.79
CA ASP A 164 -20.05 11.04 18.01
C ASP A 164 -20.10 10.03 16.86
N GLU A 165 -18.94 9.74 16.25
CA GLU A 165 -18.79 8.93 15.05
C GLU A 165 -17.93 7.69 15.26
N LEU A 166 -17.53 7.41 16.50
CA LEU A 166 -16.71 6.24 16.81
C LEU A 166 -17.57 4.95 16.67
N PRO A 167 -17.25 4.05 15.73
CA PRO A 167 -17.97 2.79 15.60
C PRO A 167 -17.68 1.84 16.77
N SER A 168 -18.61 0.92 17.02
CA SER A 168 -18.40 -0.18 17.98
C SER A 168 -17.33 -1.17 17.52
N GLU A 169 -17.23 -1.42 16.21
CA GLU A 169 -16.17 -2.24 15.64
C GLU A 169 -14.89 -1.44 15.41
N SER A 170 -13.75 -2.11 15.49
CA SER A 170 -12.47 -1.48 15.18
C SER A 170 -12.35 -1.06 13.71
N LEU A 171 -11.71 0.09 13.48
CA LEU A 171 -11.27 0.49 12.14
C LEU A 171 -10.25 -0.50 11.58
N VAL A 172 -10.17 -0.56 10.25
CA VAL A 172 -9.20 -1.37 9.50
C VAL A 172 -8.27 -0.44 8.72
N ALA A 173 -6.96 -0.65 8.87
CA ALA A 173 -5.94 0.01 8.06
C ALA A 173 -5.42 -0.91 6.96
N MET A 174 -5.19 -0.33 5.78
CA MET A 174 -4.33 -0.92 4.77
C MET A 174 -2.89 -0.45 5.01
N VAL A 175 -1.98 -1.39 5.20
CA VAL A 175 -0.57 -1.12 5.48
C VAL A 175 0.28 -1.74 4.37
N PRO A 176 1.05 -0.94 3.59
CA PRO A 176 1.96 -1.48 2.61
C PRO A 176 3.14 -2.17 3.32
N ILE A 177 3.58 -3.30 2.76
CA ILE A 177 4.76 -4.01 3.25
C ILE A 177 5.70 -4.32 2.08
N SER A 178 6.99 -4.32 2.37
CA SER A 178 8.03 -4.75 1.44
C SER A 178 8.06 -6.29 1.39
N VAL A 179 8.00 -6.86 0.19
CA VAL A 179 8.08 -8.32 -0.03
C VAL A 179 9.42 -8.76 -0.62
N ARG A 180 10.47 -7.94 -0.47
CA ARG A 180 11.81 -8.24 -0.99
C ARG A 180 12.42 -9.44 -0.23
N THR A 181 12.51 -10.60 -0.88
CA THR A 181 13.30 -11.73 -0.40
C THR A 181 14.80 -11.49 -0.69
N GLU A 182 15.69 -12.14 0.06
CA GLU A 182 17.15 -11.99 -0.13
C GLU A 182 17.60 -12.37 -1.55
N ASP A 183 16.87 -13.27 -2.21
CA ASP A 183 17.10 -13.74 -3.58
C ASP A 183 16.72 -12.72 -4.68
N LEU A 184 16.03 -11.63 -4.32
CA LEU A 184 15.54 -10.59 -5.25
C LEU A 184 16.34 -9.27 -5.14
N LYS A 185 17.54 -9.30 -4.55
CA LYS A 185 18.49 -8.18 -4.60
C LYS A 185 18.96 -7.97 -6.04
N GLY A 186 18.30 -7.08 -6.77
CA GLY A 186 18.68 -6.65 -8.13
C GLY A 186 17.58 -6.79 -9.20
N ALA A 187 16.41 -7.36 -8.87
CA ALA A 187 15.27 -7.41 -9.79
C ALA A 187 14.52 -6.08 -9.80
N MET A 188 14.34 -5.46 -10.98
CA MET A 188 13.47 -4.30 -11.16
C MET A 188 11.99 -4.68 -11.06
N GLY A 189 11.17 -3.84 -10.43
CA GLY A 189 9.71 -3.97 -10.37
C GLY A 189 9.12 -3.78 -8.97
N ASN A 190 7.87 -3.30 -8.91
CA ASN A 190 7.19 -2.94 -7.66
C ASN A 190 6.85 -4.17 -6.81
N GLN A 191 7.71 -4.50 -5.86
CA GLN A 191 7.52 -5.59 -4.88
C GLN A 191 6.88 -5.06 -3.60
N VAL A 192 5.70 -4.45 -3.73
CA VAL A 192 4.91 -3.93 -2.61
C VAL A 192 3.64 -4.77 -2.48
N SER A 193 3.49 -5.41 -1.32
CA SER A 193 2.25 -6.07 -0.93
C SER A 193 1.49 -5.18 0.05
N GLN A 194 0.21 -5.48 0.27
CA GLN A 194 -0.64 -4.74 1.18
C GLN A 194 -1.30 -5.71 2.16
N MET A 195 -1.19 -5.42 3.45
CA MET A 195 -1.89 -6.15 4.49
C MET A 195 -3.01 -5.31 5.11
N LEU A 196 -4.09 -5.98 5.53
CA LEU A 196 -5.14 -5.37 6.32
C LEU A 196 -4.89 -5.63 7.80
N VAL A 197 -4.95 -4.58 8.61
CA VAL A 197 -4.65 -4.61 10.04
C VAL A 197 -5.82 -3.98 10.79
N SER A 198 -6.31 -4.65 11.83
CA SER A 198 -7.26 -4.03 12.77
C SER A 198 -6.51 -2.99 13.59
N LEU A 199 -7.05 -1.77 13.66
CA LEU A 199 -6.45 -0.69 14.46
C LEU A 199 -6.79 -0.78 15.95
N ALA A 200 -7.59 -1.75 16.39
CA ALA A 200 -8.11 -1.83 17.76
C ALA A 200 -8.69 -0.50 18.28
N THR A 201 -9.41 0.26 17.44
CA THR A 201 -9.97 1.58 17.85
C THR A 201 -11.10 1.46 18.87
N SER A 202 -11.68 0.28 19.02
CA SER A 202 -12.64 -0.05 20.08
C SER A 202 -11.97 -0.18 21.46
N GLU A 203 -10.65 -0.41 21.52
CA GLU A 203 -9.89 -0.52 22.75
C GLU A 203 -9.54 0.88 23.29
N ALA A 204 -9.91 1.17 24.53
CA ALA A 204 -9.68 2.44 25.18
C ALA A 204 -8.27 2.52 25.79
N ASP A 205 -7.78 1.42 26.35
CA ASP A 205 -6.45 1.35 26.95
C ASP A 205 -5.36 1.39 25.86
N PRO A 206 -4.45 2.39 25.89
CA PRO A 206 -3.39 2.50 24.89
C PRO A 206 -2.40 1.32 24.89
N VAL A 207 -2.19 0.65 26.04
CA VAL A 207 -1.27 -0.50 26.15
C VAL A 207 -1.91 -1.73 25.51
N GLU A 208 -3.15 -2.05 25.88
CA GLU A 208 -3.89 -3.17 25.29
C GLU A 208 -4.12 -2.97 23.78
N ARG A 209 -4.36 -1.72 23.35
CA ARG A 209 -4.44 -1.36 21.93
C ARG A 209 -3.15 -1.71 21.19
N LEU A 210 -1.99 -1.33 21.73
CA LEU A 210 -0.70 -1.64 21.13
C LEU A 210 -0.46 -3.15 21.05
N HIS A 211 -0.78 -3.89 22.11
CA HIS A 211 -0.64 -5.35 22.11
C HIS A 211 -1.55 -6.01 21.08
N THR A 212 -2.82 -5.61 21.02
CA THR A 212 -3.79 -6.11 20.02
C THR A 212 -3.32 -5.83 18.59
N ILE A 213 -2.83 -4.62 18.33
CA ILE A 213 -2.29 -4.26 17.01
C ILE A 213 -1.06 -5.11 16.69
N SER A 214 -0.12 -5.26 17.62
CA SER A 214 1.13 -6.01 17.41
C SER A 214 0.87 -7.48 17.08
N GLN A 215 -0.08 -8.12 17.77
CA GLN A 215 -0.52 -9.48 17.46
C GLN A 215 -1.20 -9.56 16.09
N GLY A 216 -2.04 -8.57 15.76
CA GLY A 216 -2.71 -8.50 14.46
C GLY A 216 -1.76 -8.28 13.30
N THR A 217 -0.71 -7.46 13.46
CA THR A 217 0.29 -7.22 12.41
C THR A 217 1.19 -8.43 12.21
N GLU A 218 1.54 -9.17 13.26
CA GLU A 218 2.28 -10.43 13.15
C GLU A 218 1.48 -11.47 12.36
N GLY A 219 0.23 -11.73 12.74
CA GLY A 219 -0.66 -12.65 12.01
C GLY A 219 -0.89 -12.24 10.55
N ALA A 220 -1.06 -10.93 10.29
CA ALA A 220 -1.23 -10.41 8.94
C ALA A 220 0.02 -10.59 8.07
N LYS A 221 1.23 -10.38 8.62
CA LYS A 221 2.50 -10.61 7.92
C LYS A 221 2.71 -12.08 7.59
N GLU A 222 2.41 -12.98 8.53
CA GLU A 222 2.51 -14.42 8.27
C GLU A 222 1.51 -14.94 7.25
N GLN A 223 0.31 -14.34 7.22
CA GLN A 223 -0.70 -14.67 6.24
C GLN A 223 -0.30 -14.17 4.85
N GLU A 224 0.21 -12.96 4.75
CA GLU A 224 0.67 -12.38 3.49
C GLU A 224 1.82 -13.20 2.88
N LYS A 225 2.84 -13.55 3.69
CA LYS A 225 3.94 -14.43 3.26
C LYS A 225 3.47 -15.76 2.66
N ALA A 226 2.31 -16.26 3.07
CA ALA A 226 1.75 -17.51 2.56
C ALA A 226 0.81 -17.34 1.36
N ILE A 227 0.18 -16.17 1.19
CA ILE A 227 -0.66 -15.86 0.02
C ILE A 227 0.21 -15.42 -1.16
N GLY A 228 1.41 -14.91 -0.87
CA GLY A 228 2.46 -14.59 -1.82
C GLY A 228 2.17 -13.32 -2.63
N ALA A 229 3.21 -12.52 -2.84
CA ALA A 229 3.20 -11.31 -3.68
C ALA A 229 2.66 -11.58 -5.10
N GLU A 230 2.86 -12.80 -5.61
CA GLU A 230 2.33 -13.26 -6.90
C GLU A 230 0.81 -13.09 -6.99
N THR A 231 0.03 -13.36 -5.94
CA THR A 231 -1.44 -13.32 -6.04
C THR A 231 -1.96 -11.90 -6.29
N LEU A 232 -1.34 -10.87 -5.70
CA LEU A 232 -1.69 -9.46 -5.92
C LEU A 232 -1.19 -8.95 -7.29
N MET A 233 0.04 -9.31 -7.67
CA MET A 233 0.59 -8.97 -9.00
C MET A 233 -0.25 -9.57 -10.12
N ASN A 234 -0.73 -10.81 -9.95
CA ASN A 234 -1.61 -11.48 -10.92
C ASN A 234 -2.98 -10.80 -11.07
N TRP A 235 -3.52 -10.17 -10.02
CA TRP A 235 -4.75 -9.36 -10.13
C TRP A 235 -4.53 -8.07 -10.91
N ALA A 236 -3.36 -7.43 -10.73
CA ALA A 236 -2.97 -6.25 -11.50
C ALA A 236 -2.70 -6.60 -12.98
N GLU A 237 -2.15 -7.78 -13.26
CA GLU A 237 -1.96 -8.30 -14.62
C GLU A 237 -3.28 -8.71 -15.29
N PHE A 238 -4.22 -9.28 -14.53
CA PHE A 238 -5.52 -9.70 -15.04
C PHE A 238 -6.42 -8.51 -15.38
N ALA A 239 -6.35 -7.45 -14.58
CA ALA A 239 -7.12 -6.24 -14.80
C ALA A 239 -6.41 -5.37 -15.84
N ALA A 240 -6.61 -5.68 -17.14
CA ALA A 240 -6.13 -4.83 -18.24
C ALA A 240 -6.36 -3.36 -17.85
N PRO A 241 -5.31 -2.51 -17.75
CA PRO A 241 -5.41 -1.22 -17.05
C PRO A 241 -6.57 -0.34 -17.52
N ALA A 242 -6.94 -0.46 -18.80
CA ALA A 242 -8.08 0.23 -19.38
C ALA A 242 -9.45 -0.28 -18.90
N VAL A 243 -9.61 -1.59 -18.64
CA VAL A 243 -10.84 -2.17 -18.07
C VAL A 243 -10.93 -1.81 -16.59
N ALA A 244 -9.83 -1.93 -15.85
CA ALA A 244 -9.75 -1.54 -14.44
C ALA A 244 -10.08 -0.06 -14.25
N ALA A 245 -9.48 0.82 -15.06
CA ALA A 245 -9.73 2.26 -15.00
C ALA A 245 -11.17 2.61 -15.35
N ARG A 246 -11.80 1.94 -16.32
CA ARG A 246 -13.22 2.14 -16.64
C ARG A 246 -14.12 1.64 -15.53
N ALA A 247 -13.85 0.47 -14.96
CA ALA A 247 -14.59 -0.07 -13.83
C ALA A 247 -14.48 0.85 -12.60
N ALA A 248 -13.27 1.33 -12.29
CA ALA A 248 -13.04 2.28 -11.20
C ALA A 248 -13.77 3.62 -11.41
N ARG A 249 -13.74 4.17 -12.65
CA ARG A 249 -14.51 5.38 -13.00
C ARG A 249 -16.00 5.16 -12.87
N LEU A 250 -16.53 4.03 -13.34
CA LEU A 250 -17.95 3.70 -13.21
C LEU A 250 -18.35 3.56 -11.74
N TYR A 251 -17.56 2.81 -10.97
CA TYR A 251 -17.74 2.64 -9.53
C TYR A 251 -17.75 3.97 -8.77
N SER A 252 -16.83 4.88 -9.11
CA SER A 252 -16.76 6.24 -8.54
C SER A 252 -17.95 7.10 -8.97
N ASN A 253 -18.29 7.13 -10.26
CA ASN A 253 -19.38 7.96 -10.80
C ASN A 253 -20.74 7.53 -10.26
N MET A 254 -20.94 6.22 -10.08
CA MET A 254 -22.17 5.67 -9.50
C MET A 254 -22.20 5.74 -7.96
N LYS A 255 -21.14 6.27 -7.33
CA LYS A 255 -20.98 6.34 -5.87
C LYS A 255 -21.20 4.99 -5.18
N LEU A 256 -20.77 3.89 -5.80
CA LEU A 256 -20.96 2.54 -5.23
C LEU A 256 -20.23 2.37 -3.90
N ALA A 257 -19.12 3.10 -3.69
CA ALA A 257 -18.42 3.17 -2.41
C ALA A 257 -19.37 3.51 -1.24
N ASP A 258 -20.41 4.30 -1.50
CA ASP A 258 -21.36 4.74 -0.47
C ASP A 258 -22.38 3.65 -0.08
N ARG A 259 -22.45 2.52 -0.82
CA ARG A 259 -23.53 1.52 -0.71
C ARG A 259 -23.13 0.19 -0.06
N HIS A 260 -21.87 0.02 0.29
CA HIS A 260 -21.36 -1.21 0.90
C HIS A 260 -20.35 -0.87 2.01
N ARG A 261 -20.02 -1.85 2.86
CA ARG A 261 -18.91 -1.70 3.80
C ARG A 261 -17.60 -1.57 3.01
N PRO A 262 -16.69 -0.67 3.42
CA PRO A 262 -15.42 -0.47 2.75
C PRO A 262 -14.46 -1.63 3.04
N LEU A 263 -13.44 -1.79 2.18
CA LEU A 263 -12.37 -2.77 2.39
C LEU A 263 -11.49 -2.39 3.60
N PHE A 264 -11.20 -1.10 3.75
CA PHE A 264 -10.44 -0.50 4.84
C PHE A 264 -10.89 0.95 5.06
N ASN A 265 -10.56 1.53 6.23
CA ASN A 265 -10.88 2.91 6.58
C ASN A 265 -9.80 3.90 6.14
N VAL A 266 -8.54 3.53 6.37
CA VAL A 266 -7.38 4.40 6.16
C VAL A 266 -6.22 3.63 5.59
N THR A 267 -5.30 4.34 4.93
CA THR A 267 -3.98 3.82 4.59
C THR A 267 -2.97 4.41 5.55
N ILE A 268 -2.18 3.55 6.20
CA ILE A 268 -1.08 3.99 7.06
C ILE A 268 0.20 3.39 6.48
N SER A 269 1.12 4.26 6.07
CA SER A 269 2.43 3.88 5.53
C SER A 269 3.52 4.47 6.41
N ASN A 270 4.59 3.71 6.60
CA ASN A 270 5.88 4.27 6.95
C ASN A 270 6.67 4.50 5.64
N VAL A 271 7.52 5.52 5.61
CA VAL A 271 8.48 5.79 4.52
C VAL A 271 9.86 5.87 5.15
#